data_AF-A0A7S0S393-F1
#
_entry.id   AF-A0A7S0S393-F1
#
_cell.length_a   1.000
_cell.length_b   1.000
_cell.length_c   1.000
_cell.angle_alpha   90.00
_cell.angle_beta   90.00
_cell.angle_gamma   90.00
#
_symmetry.space_group_name_H-M   'P 1'
#
loop_
_entity.id
_entity.type
_entity.pdbx_description
1 polymer ?
#
loop_
_entity_poly.entity_id
_entity_poly.type
_entity_poly.pdbx_seq_one_letter_code
_entity_poly.pdbx_strand_id
1 'polypeptide(L)'
;MERLQSLALRFGLSTDVELDAGLPKPQEEDEQTSSTCEDVQFVFGETVDGGKGTLHITTRRVVWVSSSHAGLALALRYPQVVMHAISRDTSSFPHACIYLQLDDGEGDDAVMAGA
;
A
#
# COMPACT_ATOMS: atom_id res chain seq x y z
N MET A 1 6.30 -2.62 -14.70
CA MET A 1 4.96 -3.09 -14.29
C MET A 1 4.98 -4.53 -13.78
N GLU A 2 5.60 -5.48 -14.48
CA GLU A 2 5.62 -6.91 -14.08
C GLU A 2 6.09 -7.15 -12.63
N ARG A 3 7.19 -6.52 -12.19
CA ARG A 3 7.67 -6.64 -10.80
C ARG A 3 6.69 -6.14 -9.75
N LEU A 4 5.99 -5.05 -10.04
CA LEU A 4 4.99 -4.50 -9.11
C LEU A 4 3.80 -5.46 -9.00
N GLN A 5 3.38 -6.08 -10.10
CA GLN A 5 2.31 -7.08 -10.08
C GLN A 5 2.73 -8.32 -9.29
N SER A 6 3.97 -8.80 -9.46
CA SER A 6 4.49 -9.93 -8.67
C SER A 6 4.52 -9.62 -7.17
N LEU A 7 4.96 -8.42 -6.79
CA LEU A 7 4.96 -8.00 -5.39
C LEU A 7 3.54 -7.80 -4.86
N ALA A 8 2.67 -7.15 -5.62
CA ALA A 8 1.27 -6.99 -5.25
C ALA A 8 0.60 -8.35 -5.01
N LEU A 9 0.84 -9.33 -5.89
CA LEU A 9 0.34 -10.68 -5.71
C LEU A 9 0.91 -11.35 -4.45
N ARG A 10 2.23 -11.27 -4.23
CA ARG A 10 2.90 -11.87 -3.07
C ARG A 10 2.35 -11.33 -1.75
N PHE A 11 2.16 -10.03 -1.65
CA PHE A 11 1.70 -9.36 -0.43
C PHE A 11 0.17 -9.20 -0.37
N GLY A 12 -0.57 -9.75 -1.34
CA GLY A 12 -2.03 -9.65 -1.41
C GLY A 12 -2.57 -8.24 -1.61
N LEU A 13 -1.82 -7.34 -2.24
CA LEU A 13 -2.22 -5.96 -2.54
C LEU A 13 -3.21 -5.93 -3.71
N SER A 14 -4.23 -5.09 -3.61
CA SER A 14 -5.15 -4.82 -4.71
C SER A 14 -4.57 -3.76 -5.64
N THR A 15 -4.66 -3.97 -6.95
CA THR A 15 -4.26 -2.99 -7.97
C THR A 15 -5.45 -2.40 -8.73
N ASP A 16 -6.61 -3.02 -8.57
CA ASP A 16 -7.90 -2.68 -9.17
C ASP A 16 -8.68 -1.71 -8.28
N VAL A 17 -8.14 -0.50 -8.14
CA VAL A 17 -8.78 0.55 -7.35
C VAL A 17 -9.73 1.36 -8.24
N GLU A 18 -11.02 1.22 -8.00
CA GLU A 18 -12.03 2.11 -8.58
C GLU A 18 -12.04 3.46 -7.85
N LEU A 19 -12.16 4.55 -8.62
CA LEU A 19 -12.27 5.90 -8.08
C LEU A 19 -13.65 6.49 -8.42
N ASP A 20 -14.23 7.22 -7.47
CA ASP A 20 -15.40 8.05 -7.65
C ASP A 20 -15.07 9.49 -7.24
N ALA A 21 -15.27 10.44 -8.15
CA ALA A 21 -14.88 11.85 -7.97
C ALA A 21 -13.43 12.07 -7.47
N GLY A 22 -12.49 11.18 -7.84
CA GLY A 22 -11.09 11.25 -7.43
C GLY A 22 -10.77 10.68 -6.05
N LEU A 23 -11.76 10.11 -5.35
CA LEU A 23 -11.59 9.35 -4.12
C LEU A 23 -11.72 7.85 -4.39
N PRO A 24 -11.06 6.98 -3.61
CA PRO A 24 -11.30 5.55 -3.69
C PRO A 24 -12.77 5.23 -3.42
N LYS A 25 -13.40 4.50 -4.34
CA LYS A 25 -14.75 4.00 -4.13
C LYS A 25 -14.74 3.03 -2.93
N PRO A 26 -15.61 3.22 -1.92
CA PRO A 26 -15.72 2.32 -0.78
C PRO A 26 -15.92 0.86 -1.22
N GLN A 27 -15.17 -0.07 -0.62
CA GLN A 27 -15.38 -1.52 -0.79
C GLN A 27 -16.43 -2.07 0.18
N GLU A 28 -16.67 -1.36 1.27
CA GLU A 28 -17.68 -1.67 2.28
C GLU A 28 -18.52 -0.42 2.57
N GLU A 29 -19.77 -0.60 3.01
CA GLU A 29 -20.73 0.50 3.19
C GLU A 29 -20.28 1.55 4.22
N ASP A 30 -19.49 1.14 5.22
CA ASP A 30 -18.99 1.98 6.31
C ASP A 30 -17.53 2.44 6.12
N GLU A 31 -16.90 2.14 4.97
CA GLU A 31 -15.57 2.66 4.67
C GLU A 31 -15.63 4.17 4.41
N GLN A 32 -14.83 4.94 5.16
CA GLN A 32 -14.76 6.39 5.05
C GLN A 32 -13.33 6.84 4.77
N THR A 33 -13.15 7.84 3.91
CA THR A 33 -11.84 8.47 3.70
C THR A 33 -11.53 9.40 4.87
N SER A 34 -10.48 9.09 5.62
CA SER A 34 -10.00 9.89 6.76
C SER A 34 -9.08 11.03 6.31
N SER A 35 -8.22 10.79 5.34
CA SER A 35 -7.23 11.77 4.89
C SER A 35 -6.80 11.53 3.46
N THR A 36 -6.43 12.61 2.77
CA THR A 36 -5.86 12.58 1.42
C THR A 36 -4.60 13.42 1.41
N CYS A 37 -3.52 12.92 0.80
CA CYS A 37 -2.26 13.61 0.65
C CYS A 37 -1.80 13.52 -0.81
N GLU A 38 -1.69 14.66 -1.47
CA GLU A 38 -1.19 14.75 -2.84
C GLU A 38 0.34 14.73 -2.88
N ASP A 39 0.89 14.49 -4.07
CA ASP A 39 2.33 14.50 -4.34
C ASP A 39 3.15 13.51 -3.49
N VAL A 40 2.55 12.38 -3.12
CA VAL A 40 3.20 11.30 -2.36
C VAL A 40 3.88 10.34 -3.31
N GLN A 41 5.20 10.15 -3.13
CA GLN A 41 5.94 9.12 -3.85
C GLN A 41 5.69 7.74 -3.23
N PHE A 42 5.38 6.76 -4.08
CA PHE A 42 5.28 5.36 -3.67
C PHE A 42 6.53 4.59 -4.07
N VAL A 43 7.17 3.93 -3.10
CA VAL A 43 8.32 3.05 -3.31
C VAL A 43 8.05 1.72 -2.61
N PHE A 44 8.38 0.60 -3.26
CA PHE A 44 8.22 -0.73 -2.70
C PHE A 44 9.48 -1.57 -2.87
N GLY A 45 10.06 -1.97 -1.73
CA GLY A 45 11.37 -2.59 -1.69
C GLY A 45 12.44 -1.68 -2.30
N GLU A 46 13.49 -2.28 -2.85
CA GLU A 46 14.62 -1.53 -3.42
C GLU A 46 14.45 -1.21 -4.92
N THR A 47 13.46 -1.82 -5.58
CA THR A 47 13.44 -1.86 -7.06
C THR A 47 12.16 -1.36 -7.71
N VAL A 48 11.12 -1.04 -6.93
CA VAL A 48 9.86 -0.53 -7.47
C VAL A 48 9.63 0.90 -6.99
N ASP A 49 9.56 1.82 -7.95
CA ASP A 49 9.17 3.21 -7.75
C ASP A 49 7.93 3.47 -8.60
N GLY A 50 6.81 3.77 -7.94
CA GLY A 50 5.55 4.13 -8.60
C GLY A 50 5.52 5.58 -9.09
N GLY A 51 6.51 6.39 -8.69
CA GLY A 51 6.52 7.83 -8.88
C GLY A 51 5.57 8.53 -7.90
N LYS A 52 5.20 9.76 -8.25
CA LYS A 52 4.29 10.61 -7.46
C LYS A 52 2.82 10.24 -7.71
N GLY A 53 2.00 10.49 -6.71
CA GLY A 53 0.58 10.18 -6.73
C GLY A 53 -0.16 10.77 -5.55
N THR A 54 -1.40 10.34 -5.37
CA THR A 54 -2.25 10.73 -4.25
C THR A 54 -2.42 9.54 -3.32
N LEU A 55 -2.10 9.74 -2.04
CA LEU A 55 -2.33 8.79 -0.96
C LEU A 55 -3.66 9.10 -0.29
N HIS A 56 -4.54 8.12 -0.22
CA HIS A 56 -5.78 8.15 0.53
C HIS A 56 -5.70 7.17 1.69
N ILE A 57 -6.02 7.65 2.88
CA ILE A 57 -6.13 6.83 4.08
C ILE A 57 -7.62 6.71 4.38
N THR A 58 -8.15 5.50 4.31
CA THR A 58 -9.53 5.19 4.67
C THR A 58 -9.59 4.47 6.01
N THR A 59 -10.77 4.30 6.57
CA THR A 59 -10.98 3.50 7.79
C THR A 59 -10.65 2.02 7.59
N ARG A 60 -10.52 1.53 6.35
CA ARG A 60 -10.29 0.11 6.05
C ARG A 60 -8.97 -0.19 5.34
N ARG A 61 -8.39 0.77 4.63
CA ARG A 61 -7.20 0.56 3.79
C ARG A 61 -6.44 1.84 3.50
N VAL A 62 -5.19 1.67 3.07
CA VAL A 62 -4.37 2.73 2.49
C VAL A 62 -4.35 2.51 0.99
N VAL A 63 -4.69 3.56 0.24
CA VAL A 63 -4.80 3.53 -1.21
C VAL A 63 -3.86 4.58 -1.80
N TRP A 64 -3.01 4.18 -2.74
CA TRP A 64 -2.17 5.11 -3.49
C TRP A 64 -2.54 5.04 -4.98
N VAL A 65 -2.72 6.21 -5.58
CA VAL A 65 -3.10 6.37 -7.00
C VAL A 65 -2.02 7.18 -7.71
N SER A 66 -1.43 6.64 -8.77
CA SER A 66 -0.40 7.36 -9.52
C SER A 66 -0.96 8.59 -10.22
N SER A 67 -0.22 9.70 -10.18
CA SER A 67 -0.54 10.89 -10.96
C SER A 67 0.02 10.83 -12.39
N SER A 68 1.05 9.99 -12.60
CA SER A 68 1.80 9.93 -13.86
C SER A 68 1.40 8.74 -14.74
N HIS A 69 0.86 7.67 -14.15
CA HIS A 69 0.50 6.45 -14.84
C HIS A 69 -1.00 6.19 -14.69
N ALA A 70 -1.78 6.54 -15.71
CA ALA A 70 -3.22 6.31 -15.71
C ALA A 70 -3.55 4.83 -15.46
N GLY A 71 -4.42 4.58 -14.48
CA GLY A 71 -4.84 3.24 -14.08
C GLY A 71 -3.87 2.52 -13.13
N LEU A 72 -2.71 3.11 -12.80
CA LEU A 72 -1.83 2.56 -11.79
C LEU A 72 -2.30 3.00 -10.40
N ALA A 73 -2.85 2.06 -9.64
CA ALA A 73 -3.21 2.24 -8.25
C ALA A 73 -2.87 0.99 -7.44
N LEU A 74 -2.70 1.19 -6.13
CA LEU A 74 -2.43 0.12 -5.17
C LEU A 74 -3.24 0.37 -3.91
N ALA A 75 -3.77 -0.70 -3.32
CA ALA A 75 -4.46 -0.67 -2.06
C ALA A 75 -3.96 -1.79 -1.14
N LEU A 76 -3.67 -1.44 0.11
CA LEU A 76 -3.30 -2.37 1.18
C LEU A 76 -4.27 -2.20 2.36
N ARG A 77 -4.72 -3.31 2.94
CA ARG A 77 -5.57 -3.32 4.13
C ARG A 77 -4.70 -3.31 5.38
N TYR A 78 -5.21 -2.72 6.46
CA TYR A 78 -4.45 -2.63 7.71
C TYR A 78 -3.93 -3.96 8.28
N PRO A 79 -4.66 -5.10 8.17
CA PRO A 79 -4.13 -6.39 8.61
C PRO A 79 -2.87 -6.86 7.87
N GLN A 80 -2.60 -6.33 6.67
CA GLN A 80 -1.38 -6.63 5.91
C GLN A 80 -0.18 -5.83 6.42
N VAL A 81 -0.39 -4.83 7.27
CA VAL A 81 0.68 -3.98 7.83
C VAL A 81 1.12 -4.55 9.18
N VAL A 82 2.30 -5.15 9.21
CA VAL A 82 2.94 -5.64 10.44
C VAL A 82 3.39 -4.46 11.31
N MET A 83 3.97 -3.44 10.67
CA MET A 83 4.49 -2.26 11.35
C MET A 83 4.40 -1.04 10.45
N HIS A 84 4.11 0.12 11.04
CA HIS A 84 4.26 1.43 10.41
C HIS A 84 5.15 2.33 11.26
N ALA A 85 5.98 3.15 10.61
CA ALA A 85 6.90 4.06 11.30
C ALA A 85 7.16 5.32 10.48
N ILE A 86 7.57 6.40 11.16
CA ILE A 86 8.14 7.58 10.52
C ILE A 86 9.65 7.36 10.42
N SER A 87 10.15 7.09 9.20
CA SER A 87 11.58 7.00 8.95
C SER A 87 12.15 8.38 8.67
N ARG A 88 13.25 8.71 9.36
CA ARG A 88 14.03 9.94 9.16
C ARG A 88 15.48 9.65 8.83
N ASP A 89 15.83 8.37 8.74
CA ASP A 89 17.18 7.92 8.45
C ASP A 89 17.46 8.01 6.95
N THR A 90 18.24 9.00 6.57
CA THR A 90 18.56 9.26 5.17
C THR A 90 19.61 8.32 4.59
N SER A 91 20.22 7.45 5.42
CA SER A 91 21.11 6.39 4.93
C SER A 91 20.35 5.24 4.27
N SER A 92 19.10 5.02 4.69
CA SER A 92 18.23 3.94 4.19
C SER A 92 17.29 4.39 3.07
N PHE A 93 16.85 5.66 3.08
CA PHE A 93 16.06 6.26 2.00
C PHE A 93 16.37 7.76 1.89
N PRO A 94 16.49 8.39 0.71
CA PRO A 94 17.05 9.75 0.59
C PRO A 94 16.32 10.86 1.36
N HIS A 95 15.08 10.64 1.79
CA HIS A 95 14.21 11.62 2.44
C HIS A 95 13.46 11.00 3.62
N ALA A 96 12.95 11.84 4.53
CA ALA A 96 12.05 11.34 5.57
C ALA A 96 10.74 10.84 4.95
N CYS A 97 10.25 9.69 5.39
CA CYS A 97 9.09 9.02 4.79
C CYS A 97 8.29 8.22 5.83
N ILE A 98 7.09 7.78 5.43
CA ILE A 98 6.35 6.75 6.16
C ILE A 98 6.81 5.40 5.64
N TYR A 99 7.31 4.56 6.55
CA TYR A 99 7.69 3.18 6.27
C TYR A 99 6.57 2.24 6.70
N LEU A 100 6.24 1.29 5.83
CA LEU A 100 5.31 0.20 6.12
C LEU A 100 6.03 -1.13 5.89
N GLN A 101 6.04 -1.99 6.91
CA GLN A 101 6.41 -3.38 6.76
C GLN A 101 5.14 -4.20 6.55
N LEU A 102 5.12 -4.98 5.49
CA LEU A 102 3.98 -5.81 5.12
C LEU A 102 4.22 -7.28 5.48
N ASP A 103 3.13 -7.98 5.78
CA ASP A 103 3.11 -9.42 5.93
C ASP A 103 2.96 -10.08 4.54
N ASP A 104 3.84 -11.03 4.20
CA ASP A 104 3.71 -11.82 2.98
C ASP A 104 2.93 -13.13 3.18
N GLY A 105 2.40 -13.36 4.38
CA GLY A 105 1.51 -14.48 4.67
C GLY A 105 2.21 -15.83 4.78
N GLU A 106 3.55 -15.90 4.78
CA GLU A 106 4.31 -17.15 4.94
C GLU A 106 4.34 -17.66 6.41
N GLY A 107 3.40 -17.22 7.27
CA GLY A 107 3.53 -17.32 8.72
C GLY A 107 2.53 -18.16 9.53
N ASP A 108 1.49 -18.77 8.94
CA ASP A 108 0.41 -19.34 9.77
C ASP A 108 -0.13 -20.74 9.39
N ASP A 109 0.55 -21.48 8.50
CA ASP A 109 0.22 -22.90 8.19
C ASP A 109 1.09 -23.92 8.95
N ALA A 110 1.87 -23.49 9.96
CA ALA A 110 2.85 -24.35 10.64
C ALA A 110 2.60 -24.62 12.14
N VAL A 111 1.46 -24.22 12.73
CA VAL A 111 1.25 -24.39 14.19
C VAL A 111 0.16 -25.38 14.62
N MET A 112 -0.53 -26.10 13.73
CA MET A 112 -1.51 -27.11 14.15
C MET A 112 -1.30 -28.49 13.51
N ALA A 113 -0.08 -29.02 13.59
CA ALA A 113 0.18 -30.44 13.41
C ALA A 113 0.97 -31.01 14.61
N GLY A 114 0.25 -31.44 15.65
CA GLY A 114 0.67 -32.51 16.56
C GLY A 114 1.33 -32.08 17.88
N ALA A 115 0.58 -32.20 18.97
CA ALA A 115 0.77 -33.24 20.01
C ALA A 115 -0.40 -33.24 20.99
#